data_AF-A0A936RDJ3-F1
#
_entry.id   AF-A0A936RDJ3-F1
#
_cell.length_a   1.000
_cell.length_b   1.000
_cell.length_c   1.000
_cell.angle_alpha   90.00
_cell.angle_beta   90.00
_cell.angle_gamma   90.00
#
_symmetry.space_group_name_H-M   'P 1'
#
loop_
_entity.id
_entity.type
_entity.pdbx_description
1 polymer ?
#
loop_
_entity_poly.entity_id
_entity_poly.type
_entity_poly.pdbx_seq_one_letter_code
_entity_poly.pdbx_strand_id
1 'polypeptide(L)'
;MGKRILFYSSFFVVLIVAFLYFVYKDEDLTRSLLPVINDNVQNFSFTSQDGKTITEINVDGKVYVAEYFFTTCKGICPKMNANMRRVFDKYKDEPNFLILSHTCMPETDSVPVLKAYETKMINGVLDKHEDGSYEIEYDSIHQKSKVKSQNPNWYFVTGDKAQLYKMARESYKIDNNKPDSTQNMADQFIHTQFFALVDNQRRVRGIYDGLNEAEMQKLLKDIKGLLKEKVTTKRFMNGFSNNPN
;
A
#
# COMPACT_ATOMS: atom_id res chain seq x y z
N MET A 1 43.16 -15.72 41.14
CA MET A 1 42.31 -14.59 40.69
C MET A 1 40.88 -14.92 41.09
N GLY A 2 40.43 -14.31 42.19
CA GLY A 2 39.53 -14.96 43.15
C GLY A 2 38.05 -14.80 42.84
N LYS A 3 37.26 -15.80 43.24
CA LYS A 3 35.79 -15.91 43.15
C LYS A 3 35.00 -14.61 43.41
N ARG A 4 35.55 -13.66 44.19
CA ARG A 4 35.01 -12.32 44.42
C ARG A 4 34.95 -11.46 43.15
N ILE A 5 35.99 -11.47 42.32
CA ILE A 5 36.00 -10.76 41.03
C ILE A 5 34.92 -11.34 40.12
N LEU A 6 34.79 -12.67 40.08
CA LEU A 6 33.75 -13.34 39.31
C LEU A 6 32.33 -12.95 39.79
N PHE A 7 32.14 -12.85 41.10
CA PHE A 7 30.89 -12.43 41.72
C PHE A 7 30.55 -10.97 41.38
N TYR A 8 31.49 -10.03 41.55
CA TYR A 8 31.26 -8.63 41.21
C TYR A 8 31.03 -8.43 39.71
N SER A 9 31.79 -9.10 38.84
CA SER A 9 31.56 -9.05 37.40
C SER A 9 30.17 -9.57 37.03
N SER A 10 29.74 -10.69 37.62
CA SER A 10 28.39 -11.23 37.40
C SER A 10 27.30 -10.25 37.87
N PHE A 11 27.47 -9.66 39.06
CA PHE A 11 26.54 -8.67 39.60
C PHE A 11 26.41 -7.44 38.69
N PHE A 12 27.53 -6.89 38.20
CA PHE A 12 27.52 -5.74 37.28
C PHE A 12 26.92 -6.10 35.92
N VAL A 13 27.18 -7.29 35.39
CA VAL A 13 26.54 -7.74 34.13
C VAL A 13 25.03 -7.86 34.31
N VAL A 14 24.55 -8.46 35.40
CA VAL A 14 23.11 -8.54 35.71
C VAL A 14 22.51 -7.15 35.85
N LEU A 15 23.20 -6.23 36.52
CA LEU A 15 22.73 -4.86 36.70
C LEU A 15 22.67 -4.09 35.38
N ILE A 16 23.67 -4.27 34.50
CA ILE A 16 23.67 -3.69 33.14
C ILE A 16 22.53 -4.29 32.31
N VAL A 17 22.33 -5.61 32.33
CA VAL A 17 21.23 -6.25 31.59
C VAL A 17 19.87 -5.78 32.11
N ALA A 18 19.69 -5.66 33.42
CA ALA A 18 18.46 -5.14 34.02
C ALA A 18 18.24 -3.66 33.68
N PHE A 19 19.30 -2.85 33.69
CA PHE A 19 19.26 -1.46 33.27
C PHE A 19 18.88 -1.31 31.80
N LEU A 20 19.55 -2.05 30.91
CA LEU A 20 19.23 -2.08 29.47
C LEU A 20 17.80 -2.56 29.25
N TYR A 21 17.35 -3.60 29.96
CA TYR A 21 15.96 -4.04 29.91
C TYR A 21 15.00 -2.93 30.31
N PHE A 22 15.26 -2.21 31.41
CA PHE A 22 14.38 -1.14 31.88
C PHE A 22 14.38 0.09 30.97
N VAL A 23 15.49 0.39 30.32
CA VAL A 23 15.61 1.47 29.32
C VAL A 23 14.90 1.10 28.02
N TYR A 24 15.04 -0.13 27.54
CA TYR A 24 14.53 -0.55 26.23
C TYR A 24 13.16 -1.25 26.26
N LYS A 25 12.60 -1.58 27.44
CA LYS A 25 11.29 -2.29 27.52
C LYS A 25 10.14 -1.52 26.89
N ASP A 26 10.18 -0.19 26.93
CA ASP A 26 9.11 0.69 26.45
C ASP A 26 9.42 1.28 25.06
N GLU A 27 10.66 1.12 24.57
CA GLU A 27 11.07 1.54 23.23
C GLU A 27 10.69 0.47 22.21
N ASP A 28 9.85 0.85 21.23
CA ASP A 28 9.52 -0.04 20.14
C ASP A 28 10.64 -0.04 19.10
N LEU A 29 11.66 -0.87 19.35
CA LEU A 29 12.80 -1.09 18.46
C LEU A 29 12.40 -1.60 17.04
N THR A 30 11.12 -1.95 16.84
CA THR A 30 10.58 -2.36 15.53
C THR A 30 9.94 -1.22 14.75
N ARG A 31 9.81 -0.02 15.35
CA ARG A 31 9.19 1.14 14.74
C ARG A 31 10.02 1.67 13.57
N SER A 32 9.39 1.89 12.42
CA SER A 32 10.04 2.52 11.27
C SER A 32 10.26 4.01 11.52
N LEU A 33 11.38 4.52 11.02
CA LEU A 33 11.74 5.94 11.07
C LEU A 33 10.94 6.81 10.08
N LEU A 34 10.03 6.20 9.30
CA LEU A 34 9.22 6.94 8.35
C LEU A 34 8.29 7.93 9.07
N PRO A 35 8.18 9.18 8.57
CA PRO A 35 7.26 10.15 9.13
C PRO A 35 5.80 9.71 8.93
N VAL A 36 4.89 10.33 9.67
CA VAL A 36 3.47 10.26 9.38
C VAL A 36 3.11 11.50 8.56
N ILE A 37 2.76 11.30 7.29
CA ILE A 37 2.37 12.36 6.35
C ILE A 37 0.89 12.73 6.57
N ASN A 38 0.05 11.71 6.76
CA ASN A 38 -1.36 11.87 7.11
C ASN A 38 -1.76 10.74 8.06
N ASP A 39 -2.30 11.10 9.22
CA ASP A 39 -2.77 10.15 10.24
C ASP A 39 -4.26 9.79 10.10
N ASN A 40 -4.97 10.44 9.16
CA ASN A 40 -6.40 10.30 8.97
C ASN A 40 -6.75 9.82 7.56
N VAL A 41 -6.44 8.56 7.24
CA VAL A 41 -7.04 7.90 6.07
C VAL A 41 -8.51 7.61 6.39
N GLN A 42 -9.42 8.27 5.68
CA GLN A 42 -10.86 8.19 5.90
C GLN A 42 -11.40 6.78 5.64
N ASN A 43 -12.55 6.47 6.24
CA ASN A 43 -13.28 5.25 5.94
C ASN A 43 -13.84 5.30 4.51
N PHE A 44 -13.94 4.14 3.88
CA PHE A 44 -14.33 4.02 2.48
C PHE A 44 -15.13 2.75 2.23
N SER A 45 -15.87 2.73 1.13
CA SER A 45 -16.61 1.55 0.69
C SER A 45 -16.60 1.51 -0.83
N PHE A 46 -15.80 0.60 -1.39
CA PHE A 46 -15.64 0.44 -2.83
C PHE A 46 -15.97 -1.00 -3.24
N THR A 47 -16.13 -1.22 -4.54
CA THR A 47 -16.38 -2.55 -5.12
C THR A 47 -15.12 -3.03 -5.83
N SER A 48 -14.66 -4.24 -5.50
CA SER A 48 -13.50 -4.86 -6.15
C SER A 48 -13.81 -5.43 -7.53
N GLN A 49 -12.76 -5.84 -8.25
CA GLN A 49 -12.85 -6.60 -9.50
C GLN A 49 -13.63 -7.92 -9.40
N ASP A 50 -13.85 -8.43 -8.18
CA ASP A 50 -14.65 -9.64 -7.93
C ASP A 50 -16.09 -9.32 -7.52
N GLY A 51 -16.50 -8.04 -7.57
CA GLY A 51 -17.82 -7.59 -7.14
C GLY A 51 -18.01 -7.59 -5.62
N LYS A 52 -16.94 -7.69 -4.84
CA LYS A 52 -16.99 -7.67 -3.37
C LYS A 52 -16.78 -6.27 -2.83
N THR A 53 -17.47 -5.94 -1.75
CA THR A 53 -17.23 -4.68 -1.03
C THR A 53 -15.88 -4.72 -0.31
N ILE A 54 -15.05 -3.69 -0.52
CA ILE A 54 -13.78 -3.45 0.16
C ILE A 54 -13.92 -2.16 0.97
N THR A 55 -13.62 -2.24 2.26
CA THR A 55 -13.68 -1.12 3.20
C THR A 55 -12.38 -1.00 3.99
N GLU A 56 -12.32 -0.03 4.91
CA GLU A 56 -11.20 0.12 5.84
C GLU A 56 -10.91 -1.14 6.66
N ILE A 57 -11.91 -1.99 6.90
CA ILE A 57 -11.76 -3.24 7.66
C ILE A 57 -10.87 -4.23 6.92
N ASN A 58 -10.93 -4.24 5.58
CA ASN A 58 -10.11 -5.15 4.77
C ASN A 58 -8.62 -4.79 4.78
N VAL A 59 -8.30 -3.52 5.05
CA VAL A 59 -6.92 -3.00 5.08
C VAL A 59 -6.41 -2.77 6.50
N ASP A 60 -7.27 -2.88 7.52
CA ASP A 60 -6.89 -2.67 8.92
C ASP A 60 -5.85 -3.71 9.36
N GLY A 61 -4.82 -3.26 10.08
CA GLY A 61 -3.71 -4.12 10.49
C GLY A 61 -2.74 -4.53 9.37
N LYS A 62 -2.96 -4.08 8.12
CA LYS A 62 -2.10 -4.40 6.96
C LYS A 62 -1.33 -3.17 6.46
N VAL A 63 -0.12 -3.40 5.98
CA VAL A 63 0.61 -2.42 5.17
C VAL A 63 0.05 -2.49 3.77
N TYR A 64 -0.19 -1.35 3.12
CA TYR A 64 -0.64 -1.38 1.74
C TYR A 64 -0.14 -0.21 0.92
N VAL A 65 -0.12 -0.42 -0.39
CA VAL A 65 0.16 0.64 -1.36
C VAL A 65 -1.14 1.02 -2.05
N ALA A 66 -1.48 2.31 -2.04
CA ALA A 66 -2.59 2.86 -2.77
C ALA A 66 -2.08 3.60 -4.02
N GLU A 67 -2.72 3.33 -5.15
CA GLU A 67 -2.49 4.03 -6.41
C GLU A 67 -3.81 4.34 -7.11
N TYR A 68 -3.73 5.18 -8.15
CA TYR A 68 -4.85 5.54 -9.00
C TYR A 68 -4.49 5.28 -10.46
N PHE A 69 -5.43 4.68 -11.19
CA PHE A 69 -5.26 4.32 -12.59
C PHE A 69 -6.60 4.43 -13.33
N PHE A 70 -6.62 4.16 -14.63
CA PHE A 70 -7.84 3.84 -15.35
C PHE A 70 -7.49 2.97 -16.55
N THR A 71 -8.39 2.07 -16.95
CA THR A 71 -8.04 0.93 -17.81
C THR A 71 -7.72 1.32 -19.25
N THR A 72 -8.17 2.50 -19.69
CA THR A 72 -8.00 3.02 -21.06
C THR A 72 -6.79 3.95 -21.22
N CYS A 73 -6.00 4.16 -20.17
CA CYS A 73 -4.85 5.05 -20.17
C CYS A 73 -3.74 4.55 -21.11
N LYS A 74 -3.35 5.39 -22.09
CA LYS A 74 -2.25 5.12 -23.04
C LYS A 74 -0.96 5.90 -22.75
N GLY A 75 -0.96 6.73 -21.70
CA GLY A 75 0.15 7.61 -21.34
C GLY A 75 1.14 6.95 -20.38
N ILE A 76 1.26 7.50 -19.17
CA ILE A 76 2.22 7.04 -18.15
C ILE A 76 1.83 5.72 -17.47
N CYS A 77 0.55 5.36 -17.52
CA CYS A 77 0.02 4.24 -16.75
C CYS A 77 0.68 2.89 -17.07
N PRO A 78 0.95 2.48 -18.32
CA PRO A 78 1.63 1.21 -18.60
C PRO A 78 2.95 1.04 -17.82
N LYS A 79 3.77 2.10 -17.74
CA LYS A 79 5.01 2.10 -16.95
C LYS A 79 4.74 2.05 -15.44
N MET A 80 3.80 2.84 -14.94
CA MET A 80 3.41 2.80 -13.52
C MET A 80 2.89 1.43 -13.11
N ASN A 81 2.03 0.84 -13.92
CA ASN A 81 1.44 -0.48 -13.69
C ASN A 81 2.51 -1.57 -13.70
N ALA A 82 3.48 -1.51 -14.61
CA ALA A 82 4.65 -2.40 -14.58
C ALA A 82 5.45 -2.24 -13.27
N ASN A 83 5.60 -1.01 -12.78
CA ASN A 83 6.23 -0.76 -11.49
C ASN A 83 5.40 -1.27 -10.30
N MET A 84 4.07 -1.14 -10.33
CA MET A 84 3.20 -1.74 -9.33
C MET A 84 3.25 -3.27 -9.38
N ARG A 85 3.38 -3.86 -10.58
CA ARG A 85 3.57 -5.31 -10.73
C ARG A 85 4.85 -5.80 -10.06
N ARG A 86 5.93 -5.01 -10.07
CA ARG A 86 7.15 -5.33 -9.30
C ARG A 86 6.90 -5.37 -7.79
N VAL A 87 6.09 -4.43 -7.28
CA VAL A 87 5.68 -4.42 -5.87
C VAL A 87 4.87 -5.67 -5.56
N PHE A 88 3.90 -6.00 -6.41
CA PHE A 88 3.10 -7.21 -6.29
C PHE A 88 3.96 -8.47 -6.30
N ASP A 89 4.83 -8.67 -7.30
CA ASP A 89 5.64 -9.88 -7.40
C ASP A 89 6.56 -10.09 -6.19
N LYS A 90 7.01 -9.01 -5.56
CA LYS A 90 7.84 -9.06 -4.35
C LYS A 90 7.07 -9.41 -3.08
N TYR A 91 5.80 -9.01 -2.97
CA TYR A 91 5.03 -9.07 -1.73
C TYR A 91 3.71 -9.85 -1.82
N LYS A 92 3.43 -10.51 -2.95
CA LYS A 92 2.20 -11.27 -3.19
C LYS A 92 1.95 -12.39 -2.17
N ASP A 93 3.02 -12.91 -1.55
CA ASP A 93 2.95 -13.99 -0.55
C ASP A 93 2.96 -13.45 0.90
N GLU A 94 3.05 -12.12 1.10
CA GLU A 94 3.02 -11.52 2.43
C GLU A 94 1.56 -11.36 2.93
N PRO A 95 1.16 -12.03 4.02
CA PRO A 95 -0.24 -12.03 4.47
C PRO A 95 -0.72 -10.67 5.01
N ASN A 96 0.23 -9.84 5.47
CA ASN A 96 -0.03 -8.51 6.04
C ASN A 96 0.21 -7.38 5.04
N PHE A 97 0.30 -7.70 3.74
CA PHE A 97 0.46 -6.74 2.67
C PHE A 97 -0.68 -6.82 1.66
N LEU A 98 -1.08 -5.67 1.09
CA LEU A 98 -1.91 -5.63 -0.12
C LEU A 98 -1.63 -4.38 -0.96
N ILE A 99 -2.15 -4.37 -2.18
CA ILE A 99 -2.22 -3.22 -3.08
C ILE A 99 -3.69 -2.88 -3.29
N LEU A 100 -4.01 -1.59 -3.28
CA LEU A 100 -5.33 -1.05 -3.54
C LEU A 100 -5.26 -0.04 -4.69
N SER A 101 -5.57 -0.49 -5.90
CA SER A 101 -5.56 0.31 -7.12
C SER A 101 -6.96 0.86 -7.38
N HIS A 102 -7.11 2.18 -7.37
CA HIS A 102 -8.39 2.87 -7.53
C HIS A 102 -8.57 3.35 -8.96
N THR A 103 -9.73 3.09 -9.56
CA THR A 103 -10.04 3.70 -10.86
C THR A 103 -10.32 5.20 -10.72
N CYS A 104 -9.87 6.00 -11.70
CA CYS A 104 -10.26 7.40 -11.87
C CYS A 104 -11.52 7.56 -12.73
N MET A 105 -11.99 6.49 -13.39
CA MET A 105 -13.11 6.47 -14.33
C MET A 105 -14.12 5.37 -13.98
N PRO A 106 -14.77 5.43 -12.81
CA PRO A 106 -15.70 4.38 -12.37
C PRO A 106 -16.89 4.16 -13.33
N GLU A 107 -17.23 5.16 -14.15
CA GLU A 107 -18.28 5.06 -15.17
C GLU A 107 -17.89 4.15 -16.35
N THR A 108 -16.59 3.98 -16.59
CA THR A 108 -16.04 3.13 -17.66
C THR A 108 -15.50 1.81 -17.09
N ASP A 109 -14.81 1.89 -15.96
CA ASP A 109 -14.11 0.79 -15.31
C ASP A 109 -15.08 -0.02 -14.43
N SER A 110 -16.00 -0.71 -15.09
CA SER A 110 -16.93 -1.65 -14.45
C SER A 110 -16.22 -2.88 -13.88
N VAL A 111 -16.88 -3.60 -12.96
CA VAL A 111 -16.32 -4.82 -12.33
C VAL A 111 -15.75 -5.83 -13.35
N PRO A 112 -16.45 -6.19 -14.46
CA PRO A 112 -15.89 -7.08 -15.47
C PRO A 112 -14.65 -6.51 -16.18
N VAL A 113 -14.60 -5.20 -16.42
CA VAL A 113 -13.46 -4.52 -17.04
C VAL A 113 -12.26 -4.57 -16.09
N LEU A 114 -12.46 -4.28 -14.80
CA LEU A 114 -11.43 -4.43 -13.78
C LEU A 114 -10.93 -5.87 -13.66
N LYS A 115 -11.81 -6.86 -13.79
CA LYS A 115 -11.41 -8.28 -13.75
C LYS A 115 -10.55 -8.69 -14.95
N ALA A 116 -10.89 -8.19 -16.13
CA ALA A 116 -10.08 -8.37 -17.33
C ALA A 116 -8.71 -7.67 -17.17
N TYR A 117 -8.71 -6.47 -16.58
CA TYR A 117 -7.50 -5.71 -16.30
C TYR A 117 -6.56 -6.43 -15.32
N GLU A 118 -7.09 -6.95 -14.21
CA GLU A 118 -6.35 -7.80 -13.27
C GLU A 118 -5.71 -8.99 -13.99
N THR A 119 -6.47 -9.67 -14.85
CA THR A 119 -6.00 -10.84 -15.58
C THR A 119 -4.81 -10.47 -16.47
N LYS A 120 -4.88 -9.33 -17.17
CA LYS A 120 -3.76 -8.80 -17.96
C LYS A 120 -2.55 -8.50 -17.07
N MET A 121 -2.77 -7.87 -15.92
CA MET A 121 -1.71 -7.48 -14.99
C MET A 121 -0.98 -8.67 -14.38
N ILE A 122 -1.67 -9.76 -14.08
CA ILE A 122 -1.10 -10.94 -13.40
C ILE A 122 -0.52 -11.95 -14.39
N ASN A 123 -1.21 -12.18 -15.51
CA ASN A 123 -0.78 -13.16 -16.49
C ASN A 123 0.21 -12.60 -17.52
N GLY A 124 0.36 -11.26 -17.58
CA GLY A 124 1.36 -10.63 -18.42
C GLY A 124 2.79 -10.93 -17.96
N VAL A 125 3.71 -10.93 -18.92
CA VAL A 125 5.15 -11.06 -18.68
C VAL A 125 5.69 -9.68 -18.37
N LEU A 126 6.45 -9.58 -17.27
CA LEU A 126 7.10 -8.34 -16.88
C LEU A 126 8.49 -8.29 -17.51
N ASP A 127 8.66 -7.48 -18.54
CA ASP A 127 9.92 -7.31 -19.25
C ASP A 127 10.65 -6.05 -18.79
N LYS A 128 11.96 -6.19 -18.64
CA LYS A 128 12.86 -5.08 -18.30
C LYS A 128 13.61 -4.66 -19.56
N HIS A 129 13.40 -3.41 -19.96
CA HIS A 129 14.08 -2.79 -21.09
C HIS A 129 15.54 -2.42 -20.74
N GLU A 130 16.37 -2.21 -21.77
CA GLU A 130 17.77 -1.83 -21.60
C GLU A 130 17.95 -0.48 -20.88
N ASP A 131 16.98 0.43 -21.04
CA ASP A 131 16.95 1.73 -20.36
C ASP A 131 16.58 1.62 -18.86
N GLY A 132 16.32 0.40 -18.38
CA GLY A 132 15.94 0.11 -17.00
C GLY A 132 14.45 0.24 -16.71
N SER A 133 13.64 0.65 -17.68
CA SER A 133 12.19 0.71 -17.56
C SER A 133 11.56 -0.69 -17.64
N TYR A 134 10.32 -0.80 -17.17
CA TYR A 134 9.57 -2.04 -17.15
C TYR A 134 8.27 -1.90 -17.94
N GLU A 135 7.87 -2.98 -18.59
CA GLU A 135 6.62 -3.08 -19.33
C GLU A 135 5.97 -4.44 -19.10
N ILE A 136 4.64 -4.49 -19.22
CA ILE A 136 3.90 -5.75 -19.14
C ILE A 136 3.45 -6.12 -20.55
N GLU A 137 4.07 -7.14 -21.11
CA GLU A 137 3.66 -7.71 -22.39
C GLU A 137 2.52 -8.72 -22.17
N TYR A 138 1.46 -8.58 -22.96
CA TYR A 138 0.30 -9.46 -22.92
C TYR A 138 0.18 -10.22 -24.24
N ASP A 139 0.61 -11.49 -24.23
CA ASP A 139 0.47 -12.36 -25.38
C ASP A 139 -0.97 -12.92 -25.48
N SER A 140 -1.72 -12.34 -26.43
CA SER A 140 -3.09 -12.74 -26.75
C SER A 140 -3.22 -14.13 -27.42
N ILE A 141 -2.12 -14.70 -27.92
CA ILE A 141 -2.12 -15.94 -28.74
C ILE A 141 -1.91 -17.19 -27.87
N HIS A 142 -1.10 -17.11 -26.80
CA HIS A 142 -0.77 -18.27 -25.95
C HIS A 142 -1.66 -18.46 -24.71
N GLN A 143 -2.63 -17.57 -24.44
CA GLN A 143 -3.38 -17.54 -23.18
C GLN A 143 -4.77 -18.23 -23.17
N LYS A 144 -5.07 -19.13 -24.12
CA LYS A 144 -6.35 -19.90 -24.08
C LYS A 144 -6.44 -20.93 -22.94
N SER A 145 -5.34 -21.25 -22.26
CA SER A 145 -5.32 -22.24 -21.18
C SER A 145 -5.24 -21.62 -19.78
N LYS A 146 -6.42 -21.41 -19.18
CA LYS A 146 -6.72 -21.53 -17.74
C LYS A 146 -5.56 -21.27 -16.76
N VAL A 147 -5.41 -20.02 -16.32
CA VAL A 147 -4.92 -19.76 -14.96
C VAL A 147 -6.08 -19.16 -14.17
N LYS A 148 -6.52 -19.89 -13.14
CA LYS A 148 -7.43 -19.37 -12.13
C LYS A 148 -6.59 -18.40 -11.29
N SER A 149 -6.45 -17.16 -11.78
CA SER A 149 -5.71 -16.10 -11.10
C SER A 149 -6.28 -15.95 -9.69
N GLN A 150 -5.54 -16.46 -8.70
CA GLN A 150 -5.79 -16.14 -7.31
C GLN A 150 -4.89 -14.99 -6.95
N ASN A 151 -5.53 -13.87 -6.68
CA ASN A 151 -4.89 -12.63 -6.31
C ASN A 151 -5.34 -12.26 -4.90
N PRO A 152 -4.71 -12.83 -3.86
CA PRO A 152 -5.16 -12.56 -2.50
C PRO A 152 -4.92 -11.10 -2.08
N ASN A 153 -3.98 -10.41 -2.73
CA ASN A 153 -3.34 -9.22 -2.19
C ASN A 153 -3.33 -8.00 -3.13
N TRP A 154 -3.96 -8.02 -4.30
CA TRP A 154 -4.08 -6.84 -5.17
C TRP A 154 -5.53 -6.59 -5.57
N TYR A 155 -6.12 -5.53 -5.02
CA TYR A 155 -7.49 -5.15 -5.25
C TYR A 155 -7.55 -4.01 -6.25
N PHE A 156 -8.31 -4.21 -7.33
CA PHE A 156 -8.70 -3.15 -8.24
C PHE A 156 -10.10 -2.72 -7.88
N VAL A 157 -10.31 -1.46 -7.52
CA VAL A 157 -11.58 -0.98 -6.95
C VAL A 157 -12.21 0.13 -7.78
N THR A 158 -13.54 0.10 -7.84
CA THR A 158 -14.44 1.10 -8.43
C THR A 158 -15.52 1.50 -7.42
N GLY A 159 -16.29 2.54 -7.71
CA GLY A 159 -17.32 3.04 -6.79
C GLY A 159 -17.74 4.47 -7.09
N ASP A 160 -18.25 5.15 -6.08
CA ASP A 160 -18.64 6.56 -6.19
C ASP A 160 -17.42 7.44 -6.52
N LYS A 161 -17.52 8.19 -7.63
CA LYS A 161 -16.42 9.02 -8.14
C LYS A 161 -16.01 10.09 -7.13
N ALA A 162 -16.97 10.74 -6.46
CA ALA A 162 -16.66 11.78 -5.49
C ALA A 162 -15.88 11.21 -4.30
N GLN A 163 -16.27 10.04 -3.79
CA GLN A 163 -15.55 9.34 -2.72
C GLN A 163 -14.15 8.89 -3.15
N LEU A 164 -14.00 8.31 -4.36
CA LEU A 164 -12.70 7.95 -4.93
C LEU A 164 -11.77 9.16 -4.98
N TYR A 165 -12.27 10.31 -5.43
CA TYR A 165 -11.46 11.51 -5.62
C TYR A 165 -11.13 12.18 -4.29
N LYS A 166 -12.08 12.17 -3.35
CA LYS A 166 -11.86 12.60 -1.96
C LYS A 166 -10.75 11.80 -1.31
N MET A 167 -10.74 10.47 -1.47
CA MET A 167 -9.68 9.62 -0.93
C MET A 167 -8.30 9.99 -1.49
N ALA A 168 -8.17 10.22 -2.80
CA ALA A 168 -6.90 10.59 -3.43
C ALA A 168 -6.34 11.91 -2.86
N ARG A 169 -7.19 12.94 -2.75
CA ARG A 169 -6.82 14.30 -2.33
C ARG A 169 -6.65 14.46 -0.82
N GLU A 170 -7.58 13.90 -0.06
CA GLU A 170 -7.66 14.15 1.39
C GLU A 170 -6.96 13.06 2.19
N SER A 171 -7.12 11.79 1.82
CA SER A 171 -6.53 10.66 2.54
C SER A 171 -5.11 10.36 2.05
N TYR A 172 -4.93 10.06 0.77
CA TYR A 172 -3.65 9.60 0.23
C TYR A 172 -2.67 10.71 -0.12
N LYS A 173 -3.16 11.95 -0.31
CA LYS A 173 -2.35 13.14 -0.64
C LYS A 173 -1.53 12.98 -1.94
N ILE A 174 -2.04 12.20 -2.89
CA ILE A 174 -1.33 11.86 -4.14
C ILE A 174 -1.84 12.65 -5.35
N ASP A 175 -2.88 13.45 -5.19
CA ASP A 175 -3.30 14.38 -6.23
C ASP A 175 -2.46 15.66 -6.16
N ASN A 176 -2.04 16.16 -7.32
CA ASN A 176 -1.12 17.31 -7.42
C ASN A 176 -1.82 18.66 -7.22
N ASN A 177 -3.11 18.66 -6.86
CA ASN A 177 -3.98 19.81 -6.65
C ASN A 177 -3.95 20.83 -7.81
N LYS A 178 -3.50 20.44 -9.02
CA LYS A 178 -3.60 21.32 -10.18
C LYS A 178 -5.05 21.29 -10.65
N PRO A 179 -5.78 22.41 -10.57
CA PRO A 179 -7.13 22.45 -11.09
C PRO A 179 -7.06 22.27 -12.60
N ASP A 180 -7.78 21.28 -13.12
CA ASP A 180 -8.16 21.26 -14.53
C ASP A 180 -9.05 22.48 -14.84
N SER A 181 -9.41 22.68 -16.11
CA SER A 181 -10.29 23.78 -16.53
C SER A 181 -11.73 23.72 -15.94
N THR A 182 -12.01 22.74 -15.08
CA THR A 182 -13.30 22.49 -14.44
C THR A 182 -13.36 23.03 -13.00
N GLN A 183 -14.44 23.75 -12.68
CA GLN A 183 -14.65 24.42 -11.38
C GLN A 183 -15.10 23.46 -10.26
N ASN A 184 -15.70 22.32 -10.62
CA ASN A 184 -16.13 21.31 -9.65
C ASN A 184 -15.02 20.31 -9.36
N MET A 185 -14.77 20.04 -8.07
CA MET A 185 -13.81 19.03 -7.65
C MET A 185 -14.11 17.62 -8.19
N ALA A 186 -15.38 17.25 -8.39
CA ALA A 186 -15.76 15.96 -8.98
C ALA A 186 -15.40 15.83 -10.48
N ASP A 187 -15.15 16.97 -11.15
CA ASP A 187 -14.88 17.05 -12.58
C ASP A 187 -13.39 17.31 -12.88
N GLN A 188 -12.56 17.50 -11.85
CA GLN A 188 -11.10 17.63 -11.98
C GLN A 188 -10.47 16.24 -12.00
N PHE A 189 -9.98 15.81 -13.15
CA PHE A 189 -9.51 14.46 -13.38
C PHE A 189 -8.21 14.18 -12.61
N ILE A 190 -8.12 13.04 -11.94
CA ILE A 190 -6.89 12.67 -11.24
C ILE A 190 -5.86 12.20 -12.26
N HIS A 191 -4.80 12.99 -12.42
CA HIS A 191 -3.62 12.61 -13.18
C HIS A 191 -2.41 12.54 -12.26
N THR A 192 -2.24 11.41 -11.59
CA THR A 192 -1.13 11.19 -10.65
C THR A 192 -0.18 10.11 -11.14
N GLN A 193 1.10 10.32 -10.85
CA GLN A 193 2.14 9.29 -10.99
C GLN A 193 2.58 8.72 -9.63
N PHE A 194 1.91 9.11 -8.55
CA PHE A 194 2.37 8.84 -7.20
C PHE A 194 1.67 7.63 -6.55
N PHE A 195 2.43 6.87 -5.79
CA PHE A 195 1.98 5.78 -4.93
C PHE A 195 2.03 6.23 -3.47
N ALA A 196 0.95 5.98 -2.71
CA ALA A 196 0.92 6.20 -1.28
C ALA A 196 1.20 4.89 -0.53
N LEU A 197 2.21 4.89 0.34
CA LEU A 197 2.46 3.80 1.28
C LEU A 197 1.71 4.07 2.58
N VAL A 198 0.84 3.15 2.95
CA VAL A 198 0.01 3.22 4.16
C VAL A 198 0.39 2.10 5.12
N ASP A 199 0.54 2.43 6.40
CA ASP A 199 0.89 1.46 7.43
C ASP A 199 -0.33 0.72 8.01
N ASN A 200 -0.05 -0.26 8.88
CA ASN A 200 -1.03 -1.08 9.58
C ASN A 200 -1.98 -0.31 10.53
N GLN A 201 -1.77 1.00 10.72
CA GLN A 201 -2.64 1.88 11.50
C GLN A 201 -3.49 2.80 10.61
N ARG A 202 -3.46 2.60 9.28
CA ARG A 202 -4.10 3.46 8.27
C ARG A 202 -3.54 4.89 8.26
N ARG A 203 -2.22 5.03 8.33
CA ARG A 203 -1.53 6.31 8.19
C ARG A 203 -0.65 6.31 6.95
N VAL A 204 -0.65 7.40 6.19
CA VAL A 204 0.26 7.57 5.06
C VAL A 204 1.67 7.83 5.60
N ARG A 205 2.62 6.98 5.20
CA ARG A 205 4.02 7.01 5.66
C ARG A 205 5.01 7.42 4.59
N GLY A 206 4.58 7.42 3.33
CA GLY A 206 5.40 7.84 2.20
C GLY A 206 4.56 8.04 0.95
N ILE A 207 5.03 8.95 0.10
CA ILE A 207 4.53 9.18 -1.26
C ILE A 207 5.73 8.99 -2.18
N TYR A 208 5.56 8.21 -3.24
CA TYR A 208 6.63 7.81 -4.15
C TYR A 208 6.20 8.01 -5.58
N ASP A 209 7.07 8.57 -6.40
CA ASP A 209 6.92 8.67 -7.84
C ASP A 209 7.08 7.27 -8.47
N GLY A 210 5.96 6.73 -8.96
CA GLY A 210 5.88 5.42 -9.60
C GLY A 210 6.58 5.33 -10.95
N LEU A 211 7.17 6.42 -11.47
CA LEU A 211 8.00 6.44 -12.67
C LEU A 211 9.51 6.57 -12.34
N ASN A 212 9.86 6.89 -11.10
CA ASN A 212 11.25 7.07 -10.69
C ASN A 212 11.82 5.79 -10.06
N GLU A 213 12.85 5.21 -10.67
CA GLU A 213 13.44 3.94 -10.20
C GLU A 213 14.02 4.03 -8.78
N ALA A 214 14.65 5.15 -8.41
CA ALA A 214 15.20 5.31 -7.06
C ALA A 214 14.09 5.36 -6.01
N GLU A 215 12.96 6.01 -6.33
CA GLU A 215 11.79 6.04 -5.44
C GLU A 215 11.08 4.68 -5.38
N MET A 216 11.05 3.92 -6.47
CA MET A 216 10.54 2.54 -6.46
C MET A 216 11.40 1.64 -5.57
N GLN A 217 12.73 1.70 -5.65
CA GLN A 217 13.60 0.94 -4.76
C GLN A 217 13.40 1.34 -3.29
N LYS A 218 13.22 2.64 -3.05
CA LYS A 218 12.92 3.17 -1.72
C LYS A 218 11.57 2.64 -1.22
N LEU A 219 10.51 2.67 -2.03
CA LEU A 219 9.19 2.12 -1.69
C LEU A 219 9.28 0.66 -1.27
N LEU A 220 9.98 -0.19 -2.05
CA LEU A 220 10.16 -1.59 -1.71
C LEU A 220 10.91 -1.75 -0.37
N LYS A 221 11.94 -0.94 -0.11
CA LYS A 221 12.64 -0.98 1.18
C LYS A 221 11.74 -0.55 2.34
N ASP A 222 10.94 0.49 2.13
CA ASP A 222 10.09 1.09 3.15
C ASP A 222 8.88 0.19 3.48
N ILE A 223 8.31 -0.52 2.50
CA ILE A 223 7.33 -1.60 2.74
C ILE A 223 7.92 -2.65 3.69
N LYS A 224 9.13 -3.14 3.40
CA LYS A 224 9.81 -4.12 4.26
C LYS A 224 10.07 -3.59 5.67
N GLY A 225 10.30 -2.28 5.81
CA GLY A 225 10.42 -1.63 7.11
C GLY A 225 9.10 -1.62 7.88
N LEU A 226 8.02 -1.19 7.24
CA LEU A 226 6.69 -1.12 7.86
C LEU A 226 6.12 -2.49 8.22
N LEU A 227 6.41 -3.53 7.44
CA LEU A 227 5.98 -4.89 7.74
C LEU A 227 6.57 -5.45 9.05
N LYS A 228 7.64 -4.84 9.58
CA LYS A 228 8.23 -5.20 10.87
C LYS A 228 7.60 -4.45 12.05
N GLU A 229 6.87 -3.36 11.80
CA GLU A 229 6.23 -2.59 12.86
C GLU A 229 5.16 -3.46 13.54
N LYS A 230 5.14 -3.47 14.87
CA LYS A 230 4.10 -4.16 15.62
C LYS A 230 2.74 -3.56 15.31
N VAL A 231 1.76 -4.41 15.02
CA VAL A 231 0.35 -4.02 14.90
C VAL A 231 -0.09 -3.52 16.28
N THR A 232 -0.38 -2.23 16.39
CA THR A 232 -0.82 -1.64 17.66
C THR A 232 -2.34 -1.79 17.79
N THR A 233 -2.79 -2.69 18.67
CA THR A 233 -4.21 -3.01 18.88
C THR A 233 -5.05 -1.87 19.48
N LYS A 234 -4.47 -0.69 19.79
CA LYS A 234 -5.20 0.42 20.43
C LYS A 234 -6.44 0.87 19.66
N ARG A 235 -6.45 0.81 18.32
CA ARG A 235 -7.61 1.19 17.52
C ARG A 235 -8.76 0.16 17.61
N PHE A 236 -8.42 -1.12 17.79
CA PHE A 236 -9.37 -2.22 17.94
C PHE A 236 -10.25 -2.09 19.20
N MET A 237 -9.73 -1.48 20.28
CA MET A 237 -10.49 -1.29 21.52
C MET A 237 -11.43 -0.09 21.48
N ASN A 238 -11.15 0.95 20.68
CA ASN A 238 -11.99 2.15 20.59
C ASN A 238 -13.17 1.99 19.62
N GLY A 239 -13.18 0.96 18.77
CA GLY A 239 -14.29 0.67 17.83
C GLY A 239 -15.53 0.02 18.47
N PHE A 240 -15.44 -0.42 19.72
CA PHE A 240 -16.57 -0.99 20.48
C PHE A 240 -17.25 0.00 21.44
N SER A 241 -16.77 1.26 21.51
CA SER A 241 -17.41 2.29 22.34
C SER A 241 -18.49 3.03 21.54
N ASN A 242 -19.57 2.33 21.22
CA ASN A 242 -20.87 2.97 21.02
C ASN A 242 -21.55 3.03 22.38
N ASN A 243 -21.36 4.12 23.11
CA ASN A 243 -22.21 4.43 24.27
C ASN A 243 -23.38 5.30 23.77
N PRO A 244 -24.62 4.80 23.75
CA PRO A 244 -25.77 5.65 23.51
C PRO A 244 -26.07 6.39 24.81
N ASN A 245 -25.90 7.71 24.82
CA ASN A 245 -26.62 8.61 25.70
C ASN A 245 -27.20 9.72 24.84
#